data_AF-A0A951GQ25-F1
#
_entry.id   AF-A0A951GQ25-F1
#
_cell.length_a   1.000
_cell.length_b   1.000
_cell.length_c   1.000
_cell.angle_alpha   90.00
_cell.angle_beta   90.00
_cell.angle_gamma   90.00
#
_symmetry.space_group_name_H-M   'P 1'
#
loop_
_entity.id
_entity.type
_entity.pdbx_description
1 polymer ?
#
loop_
_entity_poly.entity_id
_entity_poly.type
_entity_poly.pdbx_seq_one_letter_code
_entity_poly.pdbx_strand_id
1 'polypeptide(L)'
;GYSLPRPGASHLQARPQFAPGGPDWTPDTVQEFDHDLLAVNEPFDMVSIHFYAPDEARPSGPYGANFDPMIEAAKVVHAVGKRLFIGEFGDIEGATPFMHRLLLSDILHAKVDFAAIWVWEFYQTSTYETLNTEPTRFDIEPAYAERTIQLLKRSANLLGKRIWLGSQSTLRVILTWPLPCAKVTGVTKLSAVASDGTRPVKRIEFFVNNDFAGSSSNSPYSLSSDLSRAIALGSGFIKIEARAIASSGATRSFASFLEVSDGSSGPKVK
;
A
#
# COMPACT_ATOMS: atom_id res chain seq x y z
N GLY A 1 -2.86 -10.50 -11.41
CA GLY A 1 -3.16 -11.93 -11.34
C GLY A 1 -4.57 -12.16 -11.83
N TYR A 2 -5.10 -13.37 -11.64
CA TYR A 2 -6.52 -13.62 -11.82
C TYR A 2 -7.22 -13.43 -10.47
N SER A 3 -8.45 -12.95 -10.46
CA SER A 3 -9.27 -13.01 -9.24
C SER A 3 -9.74 -14.46 -9.02
N LEU A 4 -10.15 -14.79 -7.79
CA LEU A 4 -10.87 -16.05 -7.55
C LEU A 4 -12.02 -16.23 -8.56
N PRO A 5 -12.31 -17.48 -9.01
CA PRO A 5 -13.50 -17.79 -9.79
C PRO A 5 -14.74 -17.11 -9.21
N ARG A 6 -15.51 -16.49 -10.09
CA ARG A 6 -16.76 -15.83 -9.67
C ARG A 6 -17.78 -16.91 -9.28
N PRO A 7 -18.73 -16.60 -8.39
CA PRO A 7 -19.86 -17.50 -8.18
C PRO A 7 -20.57 -17.78 -9.52
N GLY A 8 -20.69 -19.06 -9.89
CA GLY A 8 -21.33 -19.48 -11.15
C GLY A 8 -20.44 -19.35 -12.40
N ALA A 9 -19.10 -19.29 -12.24
CA ALA A 9 -18.18 -19.15 -13.36
C ALA A 9 -18.32 -20.27 -14.39
N SER A 10 -18.43 -21.52 -13.94
CA SER A 10 -18.60 -22.69 -14.81
C SER A 10 -19.91 -22.63 -15.59
N HIS A 11 -20.99 -22.22 -14.93
CA HIS A 11 -22.30 -22.02 -15.57
C HIS A 11 -22.30 -20.87 -16.58
N LEU A 12 -21.63 -19.75 -16.28
CA LEU A 12 -21.46 -18.64 -17.21
C LEU A 12 -20.57 -19.00 -18.39
N GLN A 13 -19.56 -19.85 -18.20
CA GLN A 13 -18.74 -20.36 -19.30
C GLN A 13 -19.59 -21.21 -20.24
N ALA A 14 -20.46 -22.06 -19.69
CA ALA A 14 -21.39 -22.89 -20.48
C ALA A 14 -22.50 -22.07 -21.16
N ARG A 15 -23.01 -21.03 -20.47
CA ARG A 15 -24.07 -20.15 -20.97
C ARG A 15 -23.77 -18.67 -20.64
N PRO A 16 -22.96 -18.01 -21.48
CA PRO A 16 -22.51 -16.64 -21.23
C PRO A 16 -23.61 -15.60 -21.45
N GLN A 17 -23.33 -14.34 -21.09
CA GLN A 17 -24.29 -13.23 -21.17
C GLN A 17 -24.90 -13.02 -22.56
N PHE A 18 -24.17 -13.36 -23.62
CA PHE A 18 -24.61 -13.24 -25.01
C PHE A 18 -25.30 -14.51 -25.54
N ALA A 19 -25.51 -15.54 -24.71
CA ALA A 19 -26.22 -16.75 -25.11
C ALA A 19 -27.74 -16.48 -25.33
N PRO A 20 -28.38 -17.17 -26.29
CA PRO A 20 -29.83 -17.13 -26.43
C PRO A 20 -30.54 -17.49 -25.11
N GLY A 21 -31.45 -16.60 -24.68
CA GLY A 21 -32.18 -16.73 -23.41
C GLY A 21 -31.39 -16.30 -22.16
N GLY A 22 -30.25 -15.63 -22.32
CA GLY A 22 -29.51 -14.97 -21.24
C GLY A 22 -28.50 -15.88 -20.51
N PRO A 23 -27.73 -15.29 -19.58
CA PRO A 23 -26.71 -15.99 -18.81
C PRO A 23 -27.29 -17.01 -17.80
N ASP A 24 -26.54 -18.08 -17.55
CA ASP A 24 -26.79 -18.97 -16.39
C ASP A 24 -25.94 -18.52 -15.19
N TRP A 25 -26.62 -18.04 -14.15
CA TRP A 25 -26.00 -17.62 -12.88
C TRP A 25 -26.15 -18.67 -11.78
N THR A 26 -26.44 -19.92 -12.15
CA THR A 26 -26.48 -21.02 -11.17
C THR A 26 -25.15 -21.04 -10.41
N PRO A 27 -25.18 -21.02 -9.06
CA PRO A 27 -23.96 -21.06 -8.28
C PRO A 27 -23.20 -22.36 -8.54
N ASP A 28 -21.92 -22.23 -8.90
CA ASP A 28 -21.01 -23.36 -9.02
C ASP A 28 -20.97 -24.17 -7.71
N THR A 29 -20.71 -25.47 -7.81
CA THR A 29 -20.32 -26.37 -6.72
C THR A 29 -18.85 -26.18 -6.35
N VAL A 30 -18.40 -26.80 -5.25
CA VAL A 30 -16.96 -26.83 -4.88
C VAL A 30 -16.14 -27.44 -6.01
N GLN A 31 -16.60 -28.54 -6.61
CA GLN A 31 -15.88 -29.23 -7.69
C GLN A 31 -15.78 -28.37 -8.96
N GLU A 32 -16.81 -27.57 -9.26
CA GLU A 32 -16.80 -26.63 -10.37
C GLU A 32 -15.84 -25.45 -10.09
N PHE A 33 -15.81 -24.94 -8.87
CA PHE A 33 -14.82 -23.95 -8.44
C PHE A 33 -13.38 -24.48 -8.59
N ASP A 34 -13.12 -25.71 -8.11
CA ASP A 34 -11.80 -26.36 -8.21
C ASP A 34 -11.37 -26.51 -9.67
N HIS A 35 -12.29 -26.99 -10.51
CA HIS A 35 -12.05 -27.19 -11.93
C HIS A 35 -11.77 -25.87 -12.64
N ASP A 36 -12.59 -24.84 -12.45
CA ASP A 36 -12.40 -23.52 -13.08
C ASP A 36 -11.07 -22.89 -12.65
N LEU A 37 -10.76 -22.92 -11.34
CA LEU A 37 -9.52 -22.38 -10.80
C LEU A 37 -8.28 -23.01 -11.46
N LEU A 38 -8.28 -24.33 -11.63
CA LEU A 38 -7.17 -25.04 -12.26
C LEU A 38 -7.14 -24.86 -13.77
N ALA A 39 -8.30 -24.86 -14.43
CA ALA A 39 -8.41 -24.76 -15.88
C ALA A 39 -7.92 -23.40 -16.40
N VAL A 40 -8.32 -22.30 -15.76
CA VAL A 40 -7.86 -20.96 -16.18
C VAL A 40 -6.37 -20.72 -15.90
N ASN A 41 -5.77 -21.53 -15.02
CA ASN A 41 -4.35 -21.48 -14.71
C ASN A 41 -3.56 -22.69 -15.24
N GLU A 42 -4.13 -23.50 -16.14
CA GLU A 42 -3.51 -24.73 -16.66
C GLU A 42 -2.09 -24.53 -17.20
N PRO A 43 -1.79 -23.52 -18.04
CA PRO A 43 -0.48 -23.38 -18.67
C PRO A 43 0.59 -22.80 -17.73
N PHE A 44 0.24 -22.41 -16.51
CA PHE A 44 1.15 -21.75 -15.57
C PHE A 44 1.58 -22.70 -14.44
N ASP A 45 2.84 -22.60 -14.00
CA ASP A 45 3.39 -23.35 -12.86
C ASP A 45 2.81 -22.92 -11.51
N MET A 46 2.08 -21.81 -11.50
CA MET A 46 1.55 -21.15 -10.32
C MET A 46 0.13 -20.67 -10.60
N VAL A 47 -0.73 -20.77 -9.59
CA VAL A 47 -2.07 -20.19 -9.58
C VAL A 47 -2.01 -18.85 -8.85
N SER A 48 -2.48 -17.79 -9.50
CA SER A 48 -2.56 -16.46 -8.89
C SER A 48 -4.01 -16.08 -8.62
N ILE A 49 -4.33 -15.71 -7.38
CA ILE A 49 -5.65 -15.23 -6.96
C ILE A 49 -5.58 -13.80 -6.42
N HIS A 50 -6.68 -13.05 -6.51
CA HIS A 50 -6.89 -11.83 -5.72
C HIS A 50 -7.91 -12.16 -4.63
N PHE A 51 -7.68 -11.66 -3.41
CA PHE A 51 -8.50 -12.00 -2.25
C PHE A 51 -8.75 -10.77 -1.37
N TYR A 52 -10.01 -10.34 -1.31
CA TYR A 52 -10.47 -9.20 -0.54
C TYR A 52 -11.61 -9.59 0.42
N ALA A 53 -11.91 -8.77 1.42
CA ALA A 53 -12.95 -9.07 2.42
C ALA A 53 -14.33 -9.45 1.83
N PRO A 54 -14.85 -8.81 0.77
CA PRO A 54 -16.09 -9.24 0.13
C PRO A 54 -16.02 -10.64 -0.47
N ASP A 55 -14.83 -11.14 -0.77
CA ASP A 55 -14.62 -12.50 -1.28
C ASP A 55 -14.82 -13.56 -0.19
N GLU A 56 -14.65 -13.22 1.09
CA GLU A 56 -15.06 -14.07 2.22
C GLU A 56 -16.59 -14.20 2.33
N ALA A 57 -17.29 -13.17 1.84
CA ALA A 57 -18.74 -13.09 1.83
C ALA A 57 -19.34 -13.44 0.46
N ARG A 58 -18.52 -13.87 -0.52
CA ARG A 58 -19.02 -14.39 -1.80
C ARG A 58 -20.05 -15.45 -1.45
N PRO A 59 -21.27 -15.32 -1.98
CA PRO A 59 -22.43 -15.98 -1.41
C PRO A 59 -22.09 -17.45 -1.26
N SER A 60 -22.24 -17.94 -0.04
CA SER A 60 -22.43 -19.35 0.23
C SER A 60 -23.63 -19.80 -0.61
N GLY A 61 -23.38 -20.11 -1.87
CA GLY A 61 -24.18 -21.06 -2.62
C GLY A 61 -24.03 -22.45 -1.97
N PRO A 62 -24.20 -23.55 -2.70
CA PRO A 62 -24.16 -24.90 -2.12
C PRO A 62 -22.82 -25.27 -1.45
N TYR A 63 -21.80 -24.41 -1.49
CA TYR A 63 -20.52 -24.50 -0.76
C TYR A 63 -20.67 -24.70 0.77
N GLY A 64 -21.83 -24.37 1.35
CA GLY A 64 -22.12 -24.55 2.77
C GLY A 64 -21.57 -23.41 3.65
N ALA A 65 -22.01 -23.36 4.91
CA ALA A 65 -21.71 -22.27 5.84
C ALA A 65 -20.22 -22.14 6.24
N ASN A 66 -19.36 -23.08 5.82
CA ASN A 66 -17.96 -23.19 6.24
C ASN A 66 -16.97 -23.11 5.07
N PHE A 67 -17.39 -22.75 3.86
CA PHE A 67 -16.48 -22.64 2.73
C PHE A 67 -15.63 -21.38 2.84
N ASP A 68 -14.31 -21.56 2.86
CA ASP A 68 -13.34 -20.47 2.71
C ASP A 68 -12.65 -20.64 1.35
N PRO A 69 -12.90 -19.76 0.36
CA PRO A 69 -12.39 -19.91 -0.99
C PRO A 69 -10.86 -19.83 -1.06
N MET A 70 -10.20 -19.16 -0.12
CA MET A 70 -8.75 -19.06 -0.09
C MET A 70 -8.15 -20.37 0.43
N ILE A 71 -8.71 -20.93 1.52
CA ILE A 71 -8.30 -22.23 2.03
C ILE A 71 -8.53 -23.33 0.99
N GLU A 72 -9.67 -23.30 0.30
CA GLU A 72 -9.95 -24.26 -0.77
C GLU A 72 -8.97 -24.12 -1.93
N ALA A 73 -8.72 -22.89 -2.40
CA ALA A 73 -7.76 -22.63 -3.46
C ALA A 73 -6.38 -23.19 -3.11
N ALA A 74 -5.88 -22.96 -1.88
CA ALA A 74 -4.61 -23.52 -1.45
C ALA A 74 -4.61 -25.05 -1.48
N LYS A 75 -5.66 -25.68 -0.94
CA LYS A 75 -5.82 -27.14 -0.93
C LYS A 75 -5.73 -27.74 -2.34
N VAL A 76 -6.50 -27.19 -3.28
CA VAL A 76 -6.64 -27.71 -4.66
C VAL A 76 -5.35 -27.48 -5.45
N VAL A 77 -4.77 -26.28 -5.34
CA VAL A 77 -3.54 -25.90 -6.04
C VAL A 77 -2.35 -26.76 -5.59
N HIS A 78 -2.22 -26.98 -4.27
CA HIS A 78 -1.17 -27.85 -3.74
C HIS A 78 -1.38 -29.32 -4.07
N ALA A 79 -2.63 -29.79 -4.17
CA ALA A 79 -2.94 -31.18 -4.54
C ALA A 79 -2.46 -31.54 -5.95
N VAL A 80 -2.38 -30.58 -6.87
CA VAL A 80 -1.82 -30.77 -8.22
C VAL A 80 -0.35 -30.37 -8.34
N GLY A 81 0.32 -30.09 -7.22
CA GLY A 81 1.75 -29.76 -7.19
C GLY A 81 2.10 -28.35 -7.68
N LYS A 82 1.11 -27.47 -7.87
CA LYS A 82 1.33 -26.06 -8.22
C LYS A 82 1.52 -25.21 -6.97
N ARG A 83 2.05 -24.00 -7.15
CA ARG A 83 2.18 -22.99 -6.08
C ARG A 83 1.01 -22.01 -6.08
N LEU A 84 0.63 -21.51 -4.91
CA LEU A 84 -0.39 -20.47 -4.76
C LEU A 84 0.24 -19.10 -4.50
N PHE A 85 -0.14 -18.12 -5.33
CA PHE A 85 0.17 -16.70 -5.11
C PHE A 85 -1.09 -15.89 -4.89
N ILE A 86 -1.23 -15.31 -3.70
CA ILE A 86 -2.21 -14.23 -3.48
C ILE A 86 -1.61 -12.96 -4.09
N GLY A 87 -1.93 -12.71 -5.36
CA GLY A 87 -1.38 -11.60 -6.14
C GLY A 87 -1.86 -10.23 -5.69
N GLU A 88 -3.03 -10.19 -5.06
CA GLU A 88 -3.56 -8.98 -4.44
C GLU A 88 -4.38 -9.34 -3.20
N PHE A 89 -4.15 -8.62 -2.11
CA PHE A 89 -5.04 -8.55 -0.97
C PHE A 89 -4.91 -7.20 -0.30
N GLY A 90 -5.89 -6.79 0.50
CA GLY A 90 -5.79 -5.56 1.28
C GLY A 90 -7.17 -5.03 1.62
N ASP A 91 -7.18 -3.94 2.38
CA ASP A 91 -8.37 -3.13 2.57
C ASP A 91 -7.98 -1.68 2.86
N ILE A 92 -8.95 -0.77 2.71
CA ILE A 92 -8.75 0.68 2.83
C ILE A 92 -8.61 1.12 4.29
N GLU A 93 -9.24 0.39 5.22
CA GLU A 93 -9.21 0.70 6.66
C GLU A 93 -7.90 0.26 7.33
N GLY A 94 -7.09 -0.54 6.62
CA GLY A 94 -5.82 -1.11 7.06
C GLY A 94 -5.99 -2.40 7.86
N ALA A 95 -5.69 -2.37 9.15
CA ALA A 95 -5.63 -3.57 10.00
C ALA A 95 -7.02 -4.07 10.45
N THR A 96 -7.92 -4.33 9.51
CA THR A 96 -9.27 -4.86 9.79
C THR A 96 -9.22 -6.31 10.30
N PRO A 97 -10.32 -6.86 10.83
CA PRO A 97 -10.41 -8.29 11.14
C PRO A 97 -10.06 -9.21 9.96
N PHE A 98 -10.39 -8.82 8.72
CA PHE A 98 -9.98 -9.52 7.50
C PHE A 98 -8.46 -9.63 7.43
N MET A 99 -7.75 -8.49 7.49
CA MET A 99 -6.29 -8.46 7.41
C MET A 99 -5.63 -9.20 8.56
N HIS A 100 -6.19 -9.12 9.78
CA HIS A 100 -5.71 -9.88 10.93
C HIS A 100 -5.83 -11.40 10.69
N ARG A 101 -6.98 -11.88 10.23
CA ARG A 101 -7.22 -13.31 9.98
C ARG A 101 -6.32 -13.82 8.86
N LEU A 102 -6.33 -13.15 7.71
CA LEU A 102 -5.53 -13.52 6.55
C LEU A 102 -4.04 -13.61 6.87
N LEU A 103 -3.47 -12.56 7.47
CA LEU A 103 -2.02 -12.46 7.70
C LEU A 103 -1.51 -13.29 8.88
N LEU A 104 -2.33 -13.51 9.91
CA LEU A 104 -1.90 -14.17 11.15
C LEU A 104 -2.44 -15.59 11.33
N SER A 105 -3.35 -16.04 10.46
CA SER A 105 -3.91 -17.40 10.47
C SER A 105 -3.83 -18.01 9.09
N ASP A 106 -4.57 -17.45 8.12
CA ASP A 106 -4.97 -18.23 6.95
C ASP A 106 -3.79 -18.51 6.02
N ILE A 107 -2.94 -17.50 5.77
CA ILE A 107 -1.68 -17.66 5.01
C ILE A 107 -0.76 -18.72 5.66
N LEU A 108 -0.69 -18.74 6.99
CA LEU A 108 0.17 -19.65 7.74
C LEU A 108 -0.35 -21.09 7.68
N HIS A 109 -1.65 -21.26 7.93
CA HIS A 109 -2.31 -22.56 7.96
C HIS A 109 -2.39 -23.20 6.56
N ALA A 110 -2.76 -22.41 5.56
CA ALA A 110 -2.85 -22.84 4.17
C ALA A 110 -1.49 -22.94 3.47
N LYS A 111 -0.40 -22.51 4.12
CA LYS A 111 0.96 -22.51 3.57
C LYS A 111 1.04 -21.82 2.21
N VAL A 112 0.40 -20.66 2.09
CA VAL A 112 0.43 -19.85 0.86
C VAL A 112 1.89 -19.55 0.48
N ASP A 113 2.27 -19.85 -0.76
CA ASP A 113 3.67 -19.77 -1.22
C ASP A 113 4.13 -18.31 -1.35
N PHE A 114 3.27 -17.45 -1.90
CA PHE A 114 3.53 -16.03 -2.10
C PHE A 114 2.28 -15.20 -1.81
N ALA A 115 2.46 -14.00 -1.27
CA ALA A 115 1.37 -13.05 -1.08
C ALA A 115 1.87 -11.62 -1.27
N ALA A 116 1.11 -10.81 -2.02
CA ALA A 116 1.38 -9.41 -2.28
C ALA A 116 0.18 -8.57 -1.87
N ILE A 117 0.43 -7.60 -0.98
CA ILE A 117 -0.57 -6.61 -0.61
C ILE A 117 -0.77 -5.65 -1.79
N TRP A 118 -2.01 -5.27 -2.05
CA TRP A 118 -2.38 -4.36 -3.13
C TRP A 118 -1.77 -2.98 -2.88
N VAL A 119 -1.11 -2.44 -3.92
CA VAL A 119 -0.44 -1.13 -3.95
C VAL A 119 0.60 -0.97 -2.83
N TRP A 120 1.68 -1.75 -2.92
CA TRP A 120 2.95 -1.42 -2.26
C TRP A 120 3.70 -0.34 -3.06
N GLU A 121 3.05 0.80 -3.28
CA GLU A 121 3.64 1.93 -4.01
C GLU A 121 3.62 3.17 -3.14
N PHE A 122 4.65 4.00 -3.33
CA PHE A 122 4.81 5.27 -2.63
C PHE A 122 4.50 6.37 -3.63
N TYR A 123 3.26 6.88 -3.61
CA TYR A 123 2.75 7.97 -4.44
C TYR A 123 2.73 7.66 -5.94
N GLN A 124 1.60 7.14 -6.44
CA GLN A 124 1.42 6.84 -7.87
C GLN A 124 1.55 8.06 -8.79
N THR A 125 1.10 9.24 -8.35
CA THR A 125 0.97 10.43 -9.21
C THR A 125 1.45 11.73 -8.58
N SER A 126 1.33 11.87 -7.26
CA SER A 126 1.59 13.12 -6.54
C SER A 126 2.22 12.85 -5.18
N THR A 127 3.47 13.27 -4.97
CA THR A 127 4.21 12.98 -3.71
C THR A 127 3.72 13.74 -2.47
N TYR A 128 2.66 14.55 -2.60
CA TYR A 128 2.05 15.36 -1.54
C TYR A 128 0.56 15.03 -1.28
N GLU A 129 0.00 14.05 -1.98
CA GLU A 129 -1.43 13.66 -1.96
C GLU A 129 -1.61 12.25 -1.38
N THR A 130 -1.21 12.13 -0.12
CA THR A 130 -1.34 10.93 0.70
C THR A 130 -2.81 10.65 1.05
N LEU A 131 -3.37 9.48 0.69
CA LEU A 131 -4.66 8.97 1.18
C LEU A 131 -5.84 9.97 1.12
N ASN A 132 -5.83 10.88 0.15
CA ASN A 132 -6.81 11.96 0.01
C ASN A 132 -7.65 11.83 -1.28
N THR A 133 -7.34 10.82 -2.11
CA THR A 133 -8.04 10.55 -3.37
C THR A 133 -8.24 9.04 -3.55
N GLU A 134 -9.17 8.66 -4.42
CA GLU A 134 -9.40 7.26 -4.79
C GLU A 134 -8.13 6.53 -5.30
N PRO A 135 -7.27 7.13 -6.14
CA PRO A 135 -6.02 6.50 -6.56
C PRO A 135 -5.02 6.23 -5.42
N THR A 136 -4.94 7.10 -4.42
CA THR A 136 -3.91 7.02 -3.37
C THR A 136 -4.41 6.38 -2.07
N ARG A 137 -5.69 5.96 -2.01
CA ARG A 137 -6.30 5.40 -0.78
C ARG A 137 -5.78 4.01 -0.38
N PHE A 138 -5.06 3.34 -1.27
CA PHE A 138 -4.46 2.02 -1.03
C PHE A 138 -2.95 2.08 -0.75
N ASP A 139 -2.34 3.26 -0.83
CA ASP A 139 -0.90 3.44 -0.60
C ASP A 139 -0.53 3.03 0.83
N ILE A 140 0.49 2.19 0.96
CA ILE A 140 1.02 1.77 2.25
C ILE A 140 2.20 2.65 2.61
N GLU A 141 1.96 3.62 3.48
CA GLU A 141 3.00 4.50 3.97
C GLU A 141 3.16 4.49 5.49
N PRO A 142 4.37 4.79 6.00
CA PRO A 142 4.60 4.89 7.44
C PRO A 142 3.72 5.97 8.09
N ALA A 143 3.45 5.81 9.39
CA ALA A 143 2.45 6.55 10.17
C ALA A 143 0.98 6.24 9.83
N TYR A 144 0.54 6.36 8.58
CA TYR A 144 -0.85 6.06 8.22
C TYR A 144 -1.16 4.57 8.23
N ALA A 145 -0.37 3.79 7.48
CA ALA A 145 -0.54 2.35 7.37
C ALA A 145 0.28 1.59 8.42
N GLU A 146 0.66 2.24 9.53
CA GLU A 146 1.54 1.63 10.54
C GLU A 146 0.95 0.36 11.15
N ARG A 147 -0.37 0.30 11.32
CA ARG A 147 -1.04 -0.92 11.79
C ARG A 147 -0.91 -2.07 10.78
N THR A 148 -1.10 -1.78 9.49
CA THR A 148 -0.90 -2.74 8.39
C THR A 148 0.55 -3.21 8.33
N ILE A 149 1.51 -2.28 8.41
CA ILE A 149 2.95 -2.59 8.44
C ILE A 149 3.30 -3.48 9.64
N GLN A 150 2.73 -3.22 10.82
CA GLN A 150 2.91 -4.06 12.00
C GLN A 150 2.37 -5.48 11.78
N LEU A 151 1.19 -5.63 11.16
CA LEU A 151 0.63 -6.94 10.83
C LEU A 151 1.52 -7.73 9.87
N LEU A 152 1.99 -7.09 8.80
CA LEU A 152 2.90 -7.71 7.83
C LEU A 152 4.20 -8.16 8.52
N LYS A 153 4.78 -7.32 9.38
CA LYS A 153 5.97 -7.68 10.17
C LYS A 153 5.71 -8.86 11.11
N ARG A 154 4.55 -8.89 11.78
CA ARG A 154 4.17 -9.99 12.66
C ARG A 154 3.99 -11.29 11.88
N SER A 155 3.33 -11.24 10.72
CA SER A 155 3.18 -12.38 9.81
C SER A 155 4.54 -12.92 9.36
N ALA A 156 5.44 -12.03 8.91
CA ALA A 156 6.80 -12.42 8.52
C ALA A 156 7.57 -13.11 9.67
N ASN A 157 7.46 -12.60 10.90
CA ASN A 157 8.06 -13.24 12.06
C ASN A 157 7.48 -14.63 12.35
N LEU A 158 6.16 -14.82 12.20
CA LEU A 158 5.50 -16.12 12.37
C LEU A 158 5.92 -17.12 11.29
N LEU A 159 6.20 -16.65 10.08
CA LEU A 159 6.80 -17.45 8.99
C LEU A 159 8.29 -17.76 9.21
N GLY A 160 8.88 -17.38 10.36
CA GLY A 160 10.31 -17.55 10.63
C GLY A 160 11.21 -16.64 9.79
N LYS A 161 10.64 -15.68 9.04
CA LYS A 161 11.37 -14.66 8.29
C LYS A 161 11.78 -13.54 9.24
N ARG A 162 12.78 -13.79 10.07
CA ARG A 162 13.34 -12.75 10.96
C ARG A 162 14.01 -11.67 10.12
N ILE A 163 13.43 -10.48 10.08
CA ILE A 163 14.09 -9.29 9.55
C ILE A 163 15.10 -8.84 10.60
N TRP A 164 16.38 -9.06 10.34
CA TRP A 164 17.46 -8.56 11.19
C TRP A 164 17.64 -7.06 10.92
N LEU A 165 16.86 -6.23 11.61
CA LEU A 165 17.15 -4.81 11.73
C LEU A 165 18.33 -4.73 12.71
N GLY A 166 19.55 -4.48 12.21
CA GLY A 166 20.73 -4.29 13.07
C GLY A 166 20.55 -3.13 14.06
N SER A 167 21.64 -2.69 14.71
CA SER A 167 21.61 -1.60 15.70
C SER A 167 21.29 -0.19 15.13
N GLN A 168 20.74 -0.10 13.92
CA GLN A 168 20.42 1.16 13.27
C GLN A 168 19.11 1.71 13.84
N SER A 169 19.10 3.01 14.17
CA SER A 169 17.86 3.69 14.58
C SER A 169 16.76 3.43 13.55
N THR A 170 15.61 2.95 14.04
CA THR A 170 14.40 2.71 13.25
C THR A 170 13.67 4.00 12.91
N LEU A 171 14.01 5.11 13.60
CA LEU A 171 13.47 6.42 13.32
C LEU A 171 13.91 6.88 11.93
N ARG A 172 12.92 7.15 11.09
CA ARG A 172 13.08 7.63 9.72
C ARG A 172 12.10 8.76 9.47
N VAL A 173 12.56 9.72 8.68
CA VAL A 173 11.75 10.80 8.12
C VAL A 173 12.22 11.04 6.70
N ILE A 174 11.28 11.31 5.81
CA ILE A 174 11.54 11.68 4.43
C ILE A 174 10.63 12.86 4.11
N LEU A 175 11.21 13.94 3.59
CA LEU A 175 10.44 15.01 3.00
C LEU A 175 9.93 14.54 1.65
N THR A 176 8.62 14.55 1.46
CA THR A 176 7.97 14.05 0.25
C THR A 176 7.55 15.18 -0.68
N TRP A 177 7.45 16.40 -0.14
CA TRP A 177 7.26 17.61 -0.91
C TRP A 177 7.70 18.85 -0.11
N PRO A 178 8.29 19.87 -0.74
CA PRO A 178 8.74 19.91 -2.13
C PRO A 178 9.96 19.02 -2.42
N LEU A 179 9.94 18.36 -3.58
CA LEU A 179 11.08 17.57 -4.05
C LEU A 179 12.25 18.49 -4.48
N PRO A 180 13.50 17.98 -4.52
CA PRO A 180 14.60 18.70 -5.15
C PRO A 180 14.20 19.23 -6.54
N CYS A 181 14.61 20.46 -6.85
CA CYS A 181 14.27 21.16 -8.11
C CYS A 181 12.78 21.50 -8.32
N ALA A 182 11.89 21.26 -7.34
CA ALA A 182 10.51 21.71 -7.43
C ALA A 182 10.44 23.24 -7.49
N LYS A 183 9.64 23.77 -8.43
CA LYS A 183 9.36 25.20 -8.50
C LYS A 183 8.36 25.56 -7.41
N VAL A 184 8.78 26.43 -6.49
CA VAL A 184 7.95 26.90 -5.38
C VAL A 184 7.70 28.40 -5.50
N THR A 185 6.47 28.83 -5.29
CA THR A 185 6.09 30.25 -5.27
C THR A 185 5.15 30.51 -4.10
N GLY A 186 5.43 31.57 -3.33
CA GLY A 186 4.59 31.98 -2.21
C GLY A 186 4.36 30.89 -1.16
N VAL A 187 3.08 30.66 -0.84
CA VAL A 187 2.65 29.65 0.13
C VAL A 187 2.80 28.25 -0.48
N THR A 188 3.70 27.46 0.10
CA THR A 188 4.02 26.11 -0.32
C THR A 188 3.66 25.11 0.78
N LYS A 189 3.00 24.02 0.40
CA LYS A 189 2.81 22.88 1.31
C LYS A 189 4.15 22.16 1.50
N LEU A 190 4.53 21.91 2.74
CA LEU A 190 5.62 21.02 3.12
C LEU A 190 4.98 19.71 3.56
N SER A 191 5.45 18.57 3.05
CA SER A 191 4.92 17.24 3.37
C SER A 191 6.06 16.29 3.70
N ALA A 192 5.85 15.44 4.70
CA ALA A 192 6.80 14.42 5.09
C ALA A 192 6.08 13.15 5.56
N VAL A 193 6.77 12.02 5.42
CA VAL A 193 6.42 10.77 6.11
C VAL A 193 7.49 10.45 7.14
N ALA A 194 7.07 9.78 8.21
CA ALA A 194 8.00 9.31 9.22
C ALA A 194 7.45 8.11 9.98
N SER A 195 8.37 7.31 10.52
CA SER A 195 8.04 6.23 11.44
C SER A 195 9.22 5.98 12.38
N ASP A 196 8.91 5.52 13.58
CA ASP A 196 9.84 5.01 14.58
C ASP A 196 10.08 3.49 14.40
N GLY A 197 9.84 2.96 13.19
CA GLY A 197 10.00 1.56 12.82
C GLY A 197 8.73 0.76 12.92
N THR A 198 8.01 0.86 14.03
CA THR A 198 6.73 0.17 14.22
C THR A 198 5.65 1.11 14.74
N ARG A 199 5.90 2.41 14.83
CA ARG A 199 4.96 3.37 15.41
C ARG A 199 5.05 4.70 14.65
N PRO A 200 3.95 5.47 14.58
CA PRO A 200 4.05 6.85 14.16
C PRO A 200 4.99 7.61 15.09
N VAL A 201 5.61 8.66 14.55
CA VAL A 201 6.41 9.59 15.35
C VAL A 201 5.48 10.53 16.12
N LYS A 202 6.00 11.16 17.18
CA LYS A 202 5.22 12.09 18.03
C LYS A 202 4.88 13.38 17.26
N ARG A 203 5.83 13.92 16.51
CA ARG A 203 5.62 15.06 15.61
C ARG A 203 6.74 15.20 14.59
N ILE A 204 6.46 15.96 13.54
CA ILE A 204 7.45 16.53 12.61
C ILE A 204 7.55 18.02 12.86
N GLU A 205 8.76 18.54 12.89
CA GLU A 205 9.07 19.97 12.85
C GLU A 205 9.66 20.31 11.49
N PHE A 206 9.18 21.40 10.88
CA PHE A 206 9.64 21.86 9.58
C PHE A 206 10.48 23.14 9.75
N PHE A 207 11.55 23.24 8.96
CA PHE A 207 12.45 24.38 8.94
C PHE A 207 12.69 24.86 7.52
N VAL A 208 12.82 26.18 7.36
CA VAL A 208 13.18 26.87 6.12
C VAL A 208 14.48 27.64 6.38
N ASN A 209 15.56 27.32 5.68
CA ASN A 209 16.89 27.91 5.90
C ASN A 209 17.35 27.87 7.38
N ASN A 210 17.00 26.78 8.07
CA ASN A 210 17.21 26.54 9.51
C ASN A 210 16.31 27.35 10.47
N ASP A 211 15.45 28.24 9.96
CA ASP A 211 14.42 28.89 10.77
C ASP A 211 13.21 27.96 10.95
N PHE A 212 12.68 27.88 12.18
CA PHE A 212 11.51 27.06 12.47
C PHE A 212 10.27 27.61 11.76
N ALA A 213 9.68 26.81 10.88
CA ALA A 213 8.48 27.18 10.12
C ALA A 213 7.19 26.72 10.80
N GLY A 214 7.23 25.62 11.56
CA GLY A 214 6.07 25.04 12.22
C GLY A 214 6.20 23.54 12.46
N SER A 215 5.13 22.89 12.92
CA SER A 215 5.14 21.45 13.19
C SER A 215 3.79 20.79 12.90
N SER A 216 3.80 19.49 12.61
CA SER A 216 2.60 18.66 12.54
C SER A 216 2.73 17.44 13.46
N SER A 217 1.69 17.15 14.24
CA SER A 217 1.60 15.98 15.13
C SER A 217 0.72 14.86 14.58
N ASN A 218 0.00 15.10 13.48
CA ASN A 218 -0.96 14.16 12.91
C ASN A 218 -0.56 13.80 11.48
N SER A 219 -0.63 12.51 11.14
CA SER A 219 -0.51 12.07 9.75
C SER A 219 -1.74 12.56 8.95
N PRO A 220 -1.57 13.14 7.75
CA PRO A 220 -0.33 13.32 7.00
C PRO A 220 0.46 14.48 7.57
N TYR A 221 1.75 14.28 7.84
CA TYR A 221 2.56 15.35 8.39
C TYR A 221 2.81 16.42 7.32
N SER A 222 2.05 17.51 7.42
CA SER A 222 2.15 18.61 6.49
C SER A 222 1.98 19.97 7.16
N LEU A 223 2.53 20.99 6.52
CA LEU A 223 2.50 22.38 6.95
C LEU A 223 2.47 23.30 5.73
N SER A 224 1.54 24.25 5.66
CA SER A 224 1.63 25.33 4.68
C SER A 224 2.56 26.42 5.19
N SER A 225 3.58 26.79 4.41
CA SER A 225 4.58 27.79 4.78
C SER A 225 4.77 28.81 3.66
N ASP A 226 4.82 30.09 4.00
CA ASP A 226 5.13 31.16 3.03
C ASP A 226 6.64 31.24 2.80
N LEU A 227 7.07 30.89 1.58
CA LEU A 227 8.47 30.90 1.18
C LEU A 227 8.88 32.21 0.50
N SER A 228 7.99 33.19 0.36
CA SER A 228 8.25 34.45 -0.38
C SER A 228 9.50 35.17 0.12
N ARG A 229 9.69 35.23 1.45
CA ARG A 229 10.88 35.86 2.03
C ARG A 229 12.16 35.08 1.70
N ALA A 230 12.13 33.75 1.78
CA ALA A 230 13.29 32.92 1.47
C ALA A 230 13.66 33.00 -0.02
N ILE A 231 12.66 33.06 -0.90
CA ILE A 231 12.82 33.28 -2.34
C ILE A 231 13.45 34.66 -2.61
N ALA A 232 12.92 35.71 -1.99
CA ALA A 232 13.38 37.09 -2.20
C ALA A 232 14.83 37.34 -1.74
N LEU A 233 15.34 36.54 -0.80
CA LEU A 233 16.73 36.63 -0.34
C LEU A 233 17.74 36.08 -1.37
N GLY A 234 17.30 35.39 -2.43
CA GLY A 234 18.12 35.10 -3.61
C GLY A 234 19.35 34.23 -3.35
N SER A 235 19.34 33.36 -2.33
CA SER A 235 20.50 32.54 -1.94
C SER A 235 20.84 31.41 -2.90
N GLY A 236 20.28 31.39 -4.12
CA GLY A 236 20.39 30.32 -5.12
C GLY A 236 19.62 29.04 -4.75
N PHE A 237 19.57 28.71 -3.45
CA PHE A 237 18.82 27.57 -2.92
C PHE A 237 18.04 27.93 -1.63
N ILE A 238 16.92 27.23 -1.41
CA ILE A 238 16.19 27.21 -0.14
C ILE A 238 16.34 25.82 0.47
N LYS A 239 16.88 25.74 1.69
CA LYS A 239 16.94 24.49 2.45
C LYS A 239 15.60 24.26 3.16
N ILE A 240 14.92 23.16 2.84
CA ILE A 240 13.76 22.68 3.58
C ILE A 240 14.20 21.47 4.41
N GLU A 241 13.93 21.49 5.72
CA GLU A 241 14.22 20.35 6.60
C GLU A 241 12.96 19.88 7.31
N ALA A 242 12.74 18.58 7.32
CA ALA A 242 11.76 17.91 8.18
C ALA A 242 12.51 17.14 9.27
N ARG A 243 12.18 17.42 10.52
CA ARG A 243 12.74 16.78 11.70
C ARG A 243 11.67 15.97 12.42
N ALA A 244 11.80 14.65 12.39
CA ALA A 244 10.96 13.76 13.17
C ALA A 244 11.43 13.67 14.61
N ILE A 245 10.44 13.61 15.51
CA ILE A 245 10.62 13.41 16.94
C ILE A 245 9.80 12.20 17.35
N ALA A 246 10.48 11.13 17.79
CA ALA A 246 9.83 9.94 18.32
C ALA A 246 9.22 10.20 19.72
N SER A 247 8.34 9.31 20.17
CA SER A 247 7.77 9.40 21.53
C SER A 247 8.83 9.27 22.63
N SER A 248 9.96 8.61 22.34
CA SER A 248 11.13 8.52 23.22
C SER A 248 11.93 9.83 23.34
N GLY A 249 11.65 10.82 22.49
CA GLY A 249 12.43 12.05 22.37
C GLY A 249 13.60 11.95 21.38
N ALA A 250 13.87 10.77 20.82
CA ALA A 250 14.87 10.63 19.74
C ALA A 250 14.46 11.45 18.52
N THR A 251 15.45 12.03 17.83
CA THR A 251 15.22 12.89 16.66
C THR A 251 15.96 12.39 15.43
N ARG A 252 15.39 12.67 14.26
CA ARG A 252 16.01 12.42 12.95
C ARG A 252 15.58 13.51 11.99
N SER A 253 16.50 14.05 11.20
CA SER A 253 16.19 15.04 10.17
C SER A 253 16.40 14.48 8.77
N PHE A 254 15.63 15.02 7.83
CA PHE A 254 15.85 14.90 6.38
C PHE A 254 15.74 16.30 5.78
N ALA A 255 16.71 16.68 4.96
CA ALA A 255 16.73 17.98 4.31
C ALA A 255 16.74 17.82 2.79
N SER A 256 16.04 18.73 2.12
CA SER A 256 16.03 18.91 0.67
C SER A 256 16.41 20.35 0.34
N PHE A 257 16.94 20.56 -0.86
CA PHE A 257 17.32 21.87 -1.36
C PHE A 257 16.51 22.18 -2.60
N LEU A 258 15.84 23.32 -2.60
CA LEU A 258 15.06 23.83 -3.72
C LEU A 258 15.89 24.86 -4.45
N GLU A 259 15.96 24.77 -5.77
CA GLU A 259 16.55 25.83 -6.58
C GLU A 259 15.61 27.03 -6.62
N VAL A 260 16.15 28.21 -6.32
CA VAL A 260 15.45 29.47 -6.55
C VAL A 260 15.70 29.85 -8.00
N SER A 261 14.69 29.68 -8.87
CA SER A 261 14.81 30.18 -10.22
C SER A 261 14.69 31.70 -10.21
N ASP A 262 15.80 32.40 -10.40
CA ASP A 262 15.79 33.76 -10.88
C ASP A 262 14.98 33.74 -12.19
N GLY A 263 13.90 34.51 -12.31
CA GLY A 263 13.01 34.49 -13.48
C GLY A 263 13.65 34.95 -14.81
N SER A 264 14.96 34.80 -14.99
CA SER A 264 15.79 35.37 -16.05
C SER A 264 16.41 34.36 -17.01
N SER A 265 16.18 33.04 -16.85
CA SER A 265 16.72 32.02 -17.76
C SER A 265 15.64 31.20 -18.48
N GLY A 266 14.77 31.89 -19.23
CA GLY A 266 14.13 31.26 -20.38
C GLY A 266 15.19 30.96 -21.45
N PRO A 267 15.10 29.85 -22.20
CA PRO A 267 16.02 29.60 -23.30
C PRO A 267 15.93 30.75 -24.31
N LYS A 268 17.02 31.49 -24.49
CA LYS A 268 17.19 32.37 -25.66
C LYS A 268 17.45 31.45 -26.84
N VAL A 269 16.39 31.14 -27.57
CA VAL A 269 16.48 30.51 -28.89
C VAL A 269 17.33 31.44 -29.76
N LYS A 270 18.49 30.94 -30.21
CA LYS A 270 19.19 31.43 -31.39
C LYS A 270 18.98 30.40 -32.50
#